data_AF-A0A0Q5S2I1-F1
#
_entry.id   AF-A0A0Q5S2I1-F1
#
_cell.length_a   1.000
_cell.length_b   1.000
_cell.length_c   1.000
_cell.angle_alpha   90.00
_cell.angle_beta   90.00
_cell.angle_gamma   90.00
#
_symmetry.space_group_name_H-M   'P 1'
#
loop_
_entity.id
_entity.type
_entity.pdbx_description
1 polymer ?
#
loop_
_entity_poly.entity_id
_entity_poly.type
_entity_poly.pdbx_seq_one_letter_code
_entity_poly.pdbx_strand_id
1 'polypeptide(L)'
;MVTDMGVQTKFENARAALRKPPAEHPCAIPPIPGGQGLWLIRQGEAAPLGYVRQRPVTGGFAFDVYAHCRDEGGRRPWLHTAASLNSAVAWTLQHDTDVRALIARSTAEPDPWPPPAPPEPSARRRAS
;
A
#
# COMPACT_ATOMS: atom_id res chain seq x y z
N MET A 1 -15.02 43.13 -20.73
CA MET A 1 -15.27 41.71 -20.42
C MET A 1 -14.06 41.19 -19.67
N VAL A 2 -14.27 40.62 -18.48
CA VAL A 2 -13.23 40.18 -17.54
C VAL A 2 -13.29 38.66 -17.38
N THR A 3 -12.13 38.01 -17.49
CA THR A 3 -11.69 36.68 -17.00
C THR A 3 -10.28 36.48 -17.58
N ASP A 4 -9.25 35.87 -16.98
CA ASP A 4 -9.22 34.81 -15.98
C ASP A 4 -7.83 34.70 -15.31
N MET A 5 -7.91 34.24 -14.06
CA MET A 5 -6.96 33.68 -13.09
C MET A 5 -5.49 33.34 -13.45
N GLY A 6 -4.58 33.84 -12.58
CA GLY A 6 -3.96 32.99 -11.55
C GLY A 6 -2.82 32.04 -11.95
N VAL A 7 -1.60 32.56 -12.16
CA VAL A 7 -0.35 31.78 -12.14
C VAL A 7 0.42 32.08 -10.85
N GLN A 8 0.04 31.41 -9.74
CA GLN A 8 0.84 31.37 -8.51
C GLN A 8 0.56 30.07 -7.73
N THR A 9 1.15 28.93 -8.14
CA THR A 9 1.00 27.68 -7.34
C THR A 9 2.17 26.71 -7.49
N LYS A 10 3.40 27.18 -7.76
CA LYS A 10 4.54 26.26 -7.97
C LYS A 10 5.53 26.18 -6.80
N PHE A 11 5.51 27.10 -5.83
CA PHE A 11 6.56 27.18 -4.80
C PHE A 11 6.10 27.03 -3.33
N GLU A 12 4.81 27.11 -3.01
CA GLU A 12 4.35 26.95 -1.61
C GLU A 12 4.24 25.50 -1.13
N ASN A 13 4.21 24.52 -2.04
CA ASN A 13 4.02 23.10 -1.67
C ASN A 13 5.27 22.39 -1.11
N ALA A 14 6.45 23.03 -1.10
CA ALA A 14 7.69 22.40 -0.66
C ALA A 14 7.84 22.30 0.87
N ARG A 15 7.23 23.22 1.66
CA ARG A 15 7.36 23.22 3.13
C ARG A 15 6.34 22.36 3.86
N ALA A 16 5.22 22.00 3.24
CA ALA A 16 4.21 21.12 3.83
C ALA A 16 4.62 19.63 3.85
N ALA A 17 5.69 19.26 3.12
CA ALA A 17 6.12 17.87 2.98
C ALA A 17 6.78 17.25 4.24
N LEU A 18 7.08 18.05 5.28
CA LEU A 18 7.83 17.64 6.47
C LEU A 18 6.97 17.19 7.66
N ARG A 19 5.64 17.23 7.54
CA ARG A 19 4.70 16.59 8.47
C ARG A 19 3.66 15.85 7.66
N LYS A 20 4.06 14.83 6.90
CA LYS A 20 3.07 13.96 6.28
C LYS A 20 2.38 13.19 7.40
N PRO A 21 1.05 13.35 7.60
CA PRO A 21 0.30 12.43 8.45
C PRO A 21 0.57 11.00 7.98
N PRO A 22 0.43 9.99 8.86
CA PRO A 22 0.47 8.60 8.43
C PRO A 22 -0.37 8.45 7.16
N ALA A 23 0.17 7.75 6.17
CA ALA A 23 -0.55 7.53 4.92
C ALA A 23 -1.76 6.65 5.24
N GLU A 24 -2.90 7.30 5.47
CA GLU A 24 -4.17 6.68 5.78
C GLU A 24 -5.07 6.82 4.55
N HIS A 25 -5.65 5.72 4.11
CA HIS A 25 -6.61 5.70 3.02
C HIS A 25 -7.75 4.75 3.40
N PRO A 26 -9.03 5.09 3.17
CA PRO A 26 -10.17 4.28 3.61
C PRO A 26 -10.15 2.84 3.06
N CYS A 27 -9.56 2.64 1.87
CA CYS A 27 -9.39 1.32 1.27
C CYS A 27 -8.06 0.64 1.60
N ALA A 28 -7.17 1.27 2.38
CA ALA A 28 -5.87 0.71 2.77
C ALA A 28 -5.90 0.35 4.26
N ILE A 29 -6.09 -0.92 4.56
CA ILE A 29 -6.19 -1.44 5.92
C ILE A 29 -4.77 -1.81 6.39
N PRO A 30 -4.19 -1.12 7.39
CA PRO A 30 -2.89 -1.51 7.95
C PRO A 30 -3.03 -2.78 8.82
N PRO A 31 -1.95 -3.54 9.03
CA PRO A 31 -2.01 -4.79 9.82
C PRO A 31 -2.28 -4.52 11.30
N ILE A 32 -1.84 -3.36 11.79
CA ILE A 32 -2.15 -2.83 13.11
C ILE A 32 -2.67 -1.39 12.94
N PRO A 33 -3.60 -0.89 13.77
CA PRO A 33 -4.02 0.51 13.72
C PRO A 33 -2.82 1.46 13.81
N GLY A 34 -2.69 2.39 12.86
CA GLY A 34 -1.53 3.29 12.76
C GLY A 34 -0.25 2.67 12.20
N GLY A 35 -0.27 1.40 11.81
CA GLY A 35 0.84 0.70 11.18
C GLY A 35 1.20 1.30 9.83
N GLN A 36 2.50 1.38 9.56
CA GLN A 36 3.04 1.86 8.29
C GLN A 36 3.94 0.80 7.66
N GLY A 37 4.03 0.82 6.33
CA GLY A 37 4.94 -0.03 5.58
C GLY A 37 4.27 -1.18 4.82
N LEU A 38 3.08 -1.60 5.25
CA LEU A 38 2.28 -2.60 4.56
C LEU A 38 0.80 -2.30 4.78
N TRP A 39 -0.01 -2.35 3.72
CA TRP A 39 -1.44 -2.16 3.77
C TRP A 39 -2.14 -3.20 2.90
N LEU A 40 -3.26 -3.75 3.37
CA LEU A 40 -4.18 -4.52 2.54
C LEU A 40 -5.15 -3.58 1.83
N ILE A 41 -5.29 -3.73 0.52
CA ILE A 41 -6.25 -2.98 -0.27
C ILE A 41 -7.57 -3.74 -0.34
N ARG A 42 -8.61 -3.18 0.27
CA ARG A 42 -9.98 -3.72 0.30
C ARG A 42 -10.99 -2.60 0.07
N GLN A 43 -11.96 -2.83 -0.79
CA GLN A 43 -13.06 -1.89 -1.02
C GLN A 43 -14.29 -2.33 -0.23
N GLY A 44 -14.58 -1.65 0.88
CA GLY A 44 -15.71 -1.99 1.76
C GLY A 44 -15.63 -3.45 2.25
N GLU A 45 -16.74 -4.18 2.09
CA GLU A 45 -16.84 -5.60 2.45
C GLU A 45 -16.36 -6.57 1.35
N ALA A 46 -15.90 -6.08 0.20
CA ALA A 46 -15.49 -6.93 -0.91
C ALA A 46 -14.24 -7.77 -0.58
N ALA A 47 -14.00 -8.82 -1.36
CA ALA A 47 -12.75 -9.59 -1.25
C ALA A 47 -11.53 -8.67 -1.47
N PRO A 48 -10.45 -8.88 -0.71
CA PRO A 48 -9.21 -8.12 -0.85
C PRO A 48 -8.65 -8.15 -2.27
N LEU A 49 -8.19 -7.00 -2.74
CA LEU A 49 -7.59 -6.83 -4.08
C LEU A 49 -6.09 -7.07 -4.05
N GLY A 50 -5.42 -6.75 -2.96
CA GLY A 50 -3.96 -6.82 -2.92
C GLY A 50 -3.34 -6.19 -1.71
N TYR A 51 -2.02 -6.04 -1.77
CA TYR A 51 -1.22 -5.35 -0.75
C TYR A 51 -0.43 -4.21 -1.36
N VAL A 52 -0.25 -3.15 -0.59
CA VAL A 52 0.73 -2.11 -0.86
C VAL A 52 1.85 -2.24 0.15
N ARG A 53 3.09 -2.37 -0.33
CA ARG A 53 4.28 -2.36 0.52
C ARG A 53 5.05 -1.07 0.29
N GLN A 54 5.37 -0.36 1.37
CA GLN A 54 6.31 0.75 1.33
C GLN A 54 7.73 0.20 1.23
N ARG A 55 8.51 0.73 0.31
CA ARG A 55 9.93 0.43 0.15
C ARG A 55 10.73 1.72 0.17
N PRO A 56 11.79 1.81 0.99
CA PRO A 56 12.69 2.96 0.95
C PRO A 56 13.40 3.03 -0.40
N VAL A 57 13.47 4.23 -0.96
CA VAL A 57 14.21 4.54 -2.19
C VAL A 57 15.02 5.82 -1.97
N THR A 58 16.03 6.06 -2.80
CA THR A 58 16.82 7.29 -2.73
C THR A 58 15.90 8.50 -2.90
N GLY A 59 15.83 9.36 -1.86
CA GLY A 59 14.99 10.56 -1.88
C GLY A 59 13.53 10.37 -1.44
N GLY A 60 13.12 9.19 -0.94
CA GLY A 60 11.78 9.01 -0.39
C GLY A 60 11.34 7.56 -0.24
N PHE A 61 10.07 7.30 -0.56
CA PHE A 61 9.46 5.98 -0.49
C PHE A 61 8.73 5.66 -1.78
N ALA A 62 8.88 4.42 -2.24
CA ALA A 62 8.06 3.83 -3.28
C ALA A 62 7.01 2.92 -2.66
N PHE A 63 5.86 2.80 -3.32
CA PHE A 63 4.73 2.00 -2.87
C PHE A 63 4.46 0.93 -3.92
N ASP A 64 4.91 -0.29 -3.64
CA ASP A 64 4.77 -1.43 -4.53
C ASP A 64 3.42 -2.12 -4.27
N VAL A 65 2.60 -2.27 -5.31
CA VAL A 65 1.31 -2.95 -5.31
C VAL A 65 1.52 -4.42 -5.70
N TYR A 66 0.95 -5.32 -4.92
CA TYR A 66 0.94 -6.77 -5.15
C TYR A 66 -0.50 -7.27 -5.18
N ALA A 67 -0.80 -8.27 -6.00
CA ALA A 67 -2.12 -8.89 -5.99
C ALA A 67 -2.31 -9.80 -4.76
N HIS A 68 -3.56 -9.98 -4.33
CA HIS A 68 -3.94 -10.92 -3.27
C HIS A 68 -4.07 -12.34 -3.82
N CYS A 69 -2.98 -12.85 -4.42
CA CYS A 69 -2.91 -14.22 -4.94
C CYS A 69 -1.46 -14.70 -4.97
N ARG A 70 -1.30 -16.01 -5.20
CA ARG A 70 0.00 -16.62 -5.48
C ARG A 70 0.06 -17.03 -6.94
N ASP A 71 1.15 -16.64 -7.58
CA ASP A 71 1.54 -17.13 -8.89
C ASP A 71 2.01 -18.60 -8.80
N GLU A 72 2.20 -19.28 -9.93
CA GLU A 72 2.61 -20.70 -9.99
C GLU A 72 3.91 -20.99 -9.19
N GLY A 73 4.78 -19.99 -9.07
CA GLY A 73 6.00 -20.05 -8.25
C GLY A 73 5.80 -19.78 -6.75
N GLY A 74 4.56 -19.69 -6.26
CA GLY A 74 4.24 -19.40 -4.86
C GLY A 74 4.56 -17.97 -4.42
N ARG A 75 4.84 -17.07 -5.37
CA ARG A 75 5.18 -15.66 -5.10
C ARG A 75 3.94 -14.77 -5.28
N ARG A 76 3.86 -13.69 -4.52
CA ARG A 76 2.84 -12.65 -4.72
C ARG A 76 3.22 -11.85 -5.97
N PRO A 77 2.38 -11.79 -7.02
CA PRO A 77 2.73 -11.09 -8.24
C PRO A 77 2.77 -9.57 -7.98
N TRP A 78 3.86 -8.94 -8.40
CA TRP A 78 4.00 -7.49 -8.40
C TRP A 78 3.21 -6.92 -9.57
N LEU A 79 2.41 -5.88 -9.32
CA LEU A 79 1.51 -5.27 -10.30
C LEU A 79 1.98 -3.89 -10.75
N HIS A 80 2.34 -3.05 -9.78
CA HIS A 80 2.63 -1.64 -10.05
C HIS A 80 3.51 -1.05 -8.94
N THR A 81 4.22 0.03 -9.24
CA THR A 81 4.92 0.83 -8.23
C THR A 81 4.51 2.28 -8.38
N ALA A 82 4.02 2.87 -7.29
CA ALA A 82 3.58 4.26 -7.24
C ALA A 82 4.46 5.10 -6.30
N ALA A 83 4.46 6.41 -6.52
CA ALA A 83 5.18 7.38 -5.69
C ALA A 83 4.46 7.71 -4.37
N SER A 84 3.21 7.27 -4.19
CA SER A 84 2.43 7.50 -2.97
C SER A 84 1.43 6.37 -2.72
N LEU A 85 1.02 6.18 -1.46
CA LEU A 85 -0.04 5.23 -1.10
C LEU A 85 -1.34 5.55 -1.84
N ASN A 86 -1.74 6.83 -1.89
CA ASN A 86 -2.97 7.24 -2.58
C ASN A 86 -2.93 6.85 -4.07
N SER A 87 -1.81 7.10 -4.75
CA SER A 87 -1.63 6.69 -6.15
C SER A 87 -1.65 5.16 -6.32
N ALA A 88 -1.06 4.41 -5.39
CA ALA A 88 -1.09 2.96 -5.39
C ALA A 88 -2.53 2.41 -5.23
N VAL A 89 -3.30 2.97 -4.30
CA VAL A 89 -4.70 2.59 -4.10
C VAL A 89 -5.55 2.98 -5.31
N ALA A 90 -5.42 4.22 -5.80
CA ALA A 90 -6.15 4.69 -6.95
C ALA A 90 -5.88 3.82 -8.19
N TRP A 91 -4.62 3.41 -8.42
CA TRP A 91 -4.28 2.49 -9.49
C TRP A 91 -4.97 1.13 -9.31
N THR A 92 -4.93 0.58 -8.09
CA THR A 92 -5.56 -0.72 -7.75
C THR A 92 -7.07 -0.70 -7.96
N LEU A 93 -7.74 0.40 -7.59
CA LEU A 93 -9.19 0.55 -7.78
C LEU A 93 -9.56 0.79 -9.26
N GLN A 94 -8.73 1.50 -10.02
CA GLN A 94 -8.93 1.67 -11.47
C GLN A 94 -8.77 0.35 -12.23
N HIS A 95 -7.94 -0.56 -11.73
CA HIS A 95 -7.68 -1.87 -12.33
C HIS A 95 -8.34 -3.01 -11.54
N ASP A 96 -9.41 -2.73 -10.78
CA ASP A 96 -10.00 -3.72 -9.88
C ASP A 96 -10.43 -4.99 -10.63
N THR A 97 -11.03 -4.82 -11.80
CA THR A 97 -11.57 -5.91 -12.61
C THR A 97 -10.45 -6.83 -13.10
N ASP A 98 -9.34 -6.27 -13.57
CA ASP A 98 -8.17 -7.03 -14.02
C ASP A 98 -7.48 -7.74 -12.85
N VAL A 99 -7.37 -7.06 -11.70
CA VAL A 99 -6.79 -7.63 -10.48
C VAL A 99 -7.66 -8.77 -9.94
N ARG A 100 -8.99 -8.63 -9.95
CA ARG A 100 -9.92 -9.70 -9.58
C ARG A 100 -9.85 -10.88 -10.54
N ALA A 101 -9.77 -10.62 -11.84
CA ALA A 101 -9.58 -11.68 -12.84
C ALA A 101 -8.23 -12.40 -12.65
N LEU A 102 -7.19 -11.69 -12.20
CA LEU A 102 -5.90 -12.29 -11.82
C LEU A 102 -6.05 -13.17 -10.59
N ILE A 103 -6.70 -12.68 -9.54
CA ILE A 103 -6.90 -13.45 -8.32
C ILE A 103 -7.73 -14.71 -8.60
N ALA A 104 -8.78 -14.60 -9.41
CA ALA A 104 -9.68 -15.71 -9.74
C ALA A 104 -9.00 -16.84 -10.54
N ARG A 105 -8.01 -16.51 -11.39
CA ARG A 105 -7.24 -17.51 -12.16
C ARG A 105 -5.99 -18.03 -11.43
N SER A 106 -5.56 -17.33 -10.39
CA SER A 106 -4.37 -17.67 -9.61
C SER A 106 -4.70 -18.52 -8.39
N THR A 107 -3.67 -19.05 -7.74
CA THR A 107 -3.87 -19.77 -6.49
C THR A 107 -4.28 -18.79 -5.40
N ALA A 108 -5.35 -19.14 -4.67
CA ALA A 108 -5.86 -18.36 -3.56
C ALA A 108 -4.77 -18.12 -2.54
N GLU A 109 -4.74 -16.91 -1.96
CA GLU A 109 -3.75 -16.58 -0.96
C GLU A 109 -4.03 -17.34 0.34
N PRO A 110 -3.06 -18.15 0.83
CA PRO A 110 -3.26 -18.95 2.04
C PRO A 110 -3.00 -18.17 3.33
N ASP A 111 -2.40 -16.97 3.24
CA ASP A 111 -1.92 -16.22 4.39
C ASP A 111 -3.04 -15.31 4.93
N PRO A 112 -3.50 -15.51 6.19
CA PRO A 112 -4.56 -14.69 6.76
C PRO A 112 -4.07 -13.26 6.95
N TRP A 113 -4.94 -12.29 6.67
CA TRP A 113 -4.72 -10.90 7.03
C TRP A 113 -5.47 -10.57 8.33
N PRO A 114 -4.84 -9.83 9.28
CA PRO A 114 -3.46 -9.36 9.29
C PRO A 114 -2.45 -10.51 9.46
N PRO A 115 -1.21 -10.38 8.94
CA PRO A 115 -0.16 -11.38 9.15
C PRO A 115 0.06 -11.59 10.66
N PRO A 116 0.39 -12.82 11.09
CA PRO A 116 0.69 -13.08 12.49
C PRO A 116 1.80 -12.12 12.94
N ALA A 117 1.66 -11.58 14.16
CA ALA A 117 2.67 -10.72 14.75
C ALA A 117 4.04 -11.43 14.67
N PRO A 118 5.13 -10.72 14.31
CA PRO A 118 6.45 -11.33 14.37
C PRO A 118 6.66 -11.93 15.76
N PRO A 119 7.29 -13.10 15.90
CA PRO A 119 7.57 -13.67 17.21
C PRO A 119 8.31 -12.61 18.03
N GLU A 120 7.82 -12.33 19.24
CA GLU A 120 8.47 -11.38 20.14
C GLU A 120 9.97 -11.67 20.16
N PRO A 121 10.85 -10.65 20.04
CA PRO A 121 12.28 -10.88 20.11
C PRO A 121 12.54 -11.55 21.44
N SER A 122 12.82 -12.86 21.41
CA SER A 122 13.04 -13.66 22.60
C SER A 122 14.08 -12.92 23.41
N ALA A 123 13.66 -12.40 24.57
CA ALA A 123 14.52 -11.65 25.45
C ALA A 123 15.79 -12.47 25.60
N ARG A 124 16.88 -12.00 25.00
CA ARG A 124 18.20 -12.61 25.17
C ARG A 124 18.39 -12.67 26.67
N ARG A 125 18.25 -13.88 27.25
CA ARG A 125 18.68 -14.18 28.61
C ARG A 125 20.13 -13.71 28.66
N ARG A 126 20.36 -12.55 29.27
CA ARG A 126 21.67 -12.24 29.83
C ARG A 126 21.80 -13.20 31.00
N ALA A 127 22.40 -14.35 30.73
CA ALA A 127 22.98 -15.17 31.78
C ALA A 127 24.11 -14.32 32.37
N SER A 128 23.94 -13.94 33.64
CA SER A 128 25.01 -13.52 34.52
C SER A 128 25.60 -14.74 35.21
#